data_AF-S4WAP9-F1
#
_entry.id   AF-S4WAP9-F1
#
_cell.length_a   1.000
_cell.length_b   1.000
_cell.length_c   1.000
_cell.angle_alpha   90.00
_cell.angle_beta   90.00
_cell.angle_gamma   90.00
#
_symmetry.space_group_name_H-M   'P 1'
#
loop_
_entity.id
_entity.type
_entity.pdbx_description
1 polymer ?
#
loop_
_entity_poly.entity_id
_entity_poly.type
_entity_poly.pdbx_seq_one_letter_code
_entity_poly.pdbx_strand_id
1 'polypeptide(L)'
;KTYPRTGSLFGFVPADEVHTVCEKVMLVQRDFGNRKDRKNARLKYTVDTLGVEGYKQKVEEYWGKKFQEPKSYEIKDNCDHFGWVTDETRKHHFTCFIENGRVEDTAELPQKTGFKKLAEYFQSRSSSHGSFRLTGNQHVLISSVSDEELPSVKEIMQKYKLDNTNFSGLRLSSAACVAFPTCGLAMAESERIVPVLISKLEDGLEEY
;
A
#
# COMPACT_ATOMS: atom_id res chain seq x y z
N LYS A 1 -11.45 -9.07 -25.17
CA LYS A 1 -10.30 -8.13 -25.16
C LYS A 1 -10.01 -7.74 -23.72
N THR A 2 -8.74 -7.70 -23.29
CA THR A 2 -8.34 -7.30 -21.93
C THR A 2 -7.50 -6.02 -21.97
N TYR A 3 -7.63 -5.14 -20.96
CA TYR A 3 -6.93 -3.85 -20.93
C TYR A 3 -6.88 -3.30 -19.48
N PRO A 4 -5.86 -2.51 -19.10
CA PRO A 4 -5.86 -1.72 -17.87
C PRO A 4 -6.84 -0.54 -17.97
N ARG A 5 -7.38 -0.09 -16.84
CA ARG A 5 -8.33 1.03 -16.77
C ARG A 5 -8.20 1.72 -15.42
N THR A 6 -8.14 3.05 -15.41
CA THR A 6 -8.18 3.87 -14.18
C THR A 6 -9.59 3.94 -13.60
N GLY A 7 -9.70 4.41 -12.36
CA GLY A 7 -11.00 4.70 -11.75
C GLY A 7 -11.70 5.88 -12.44
N SER A 8 -13.04 5.90 -12.40
CA SER A 8 -13.83 7.04 -12.87
C SER A 8 -14.50 7.71 -11.67
N LEU A 9 -14.45 9.04 -11.62
CA LEU A 9 -15.03 9.82 -10.52
C LEU A 9 -16.54 9.91 -10.69
N PHE A 10 -17.31 9.47 -9.69
CA PHE A 10 -18.77 9.56 -9.70
C PHE A 10 -19.29 10.86 -9.06
N GLY A 11 -18.63 11.30 -7.99
CA GLY A 11 -19.09 12.41 -7.17
C GLY A 11 -18.62 12.28 -5.72
N PHE A 12 -19.27 13.03 -4.84
CA PHE A 12 -19.02 13.03 -3.41
C PHE A 12 -20.15 12.34 -2.64
N VAL A 13 -19.81 11.67 -1.54
CA VAL A 13 -20.75 11.10 -0.57
C VAL A 13 -20.32 11.47 0.86
N PRO A 14 -21.27 11.80 1.76
CA PRO A 14 -20.99 11.99 3.18
C PRO A 14 -20.35 10.76 3.83
N ALA A 15 -19.50 10.97 4.86
CA ALA A 15 -18.71 9.92 5.49
C ALA A 15 -19.56 8.80 6.11
N ASP A 16 -20.70 9.15 6.70
CA ASP A 16 -21.69 8.25 7.28
C ASP A 16 -22.39 7.37 6.23
N GLU A 17 -22.39 7.75 4.96
CA GLU A 17 -23.01 7.00 3.85
C GLU A 17 -22.02 6.11 3.07
N VAL A 18 -20.70 6.29 3.26
CA VAL A 18 -19.65 5.62 2.47
C VAL A 18 -19.85 4.10 2.44
N HIS A 19 -20.07 3.49 3.60
CA HIS A 19 -20.23 2.04 3.72
C HIS A 19 -21.45 1.52 2.95
N THR A 20 -22.58 2.23 3.04
CA THR A 20 -23.81 1.91 2.29
C THR A 20 -23.57 2.01 0.79
N VAL A 21 -22.92 3.07 0.32
CA VAL A 21 -22.62 3.27 -1.10
C VAL A 21 -21.67 2.20 -1.64
N CYS A 22 -20.63 1.84 -0.88
CA CYS A 22 -19.73 0.74 -1.20
C CYS A 22 -20.48 -0.59 -1.36
N GLU A 23 -21.44 -0.87 -0.48
CA GLU A 23 -22.33 -2.03 -0.63
C GLU A 23 -23.09 -1.98 -1.95
N LYS A 24 -23.69 -0.84 -2.30
CA LYS A 24 -24.48 -0.72 -3.54
C LYS A 24 -23.61 -0.86 -4.79
N VAL A 25 -22.37 -0.34 -4.78
CA VAL A 25 -21.39 -0.60 -5.85
C VAL A 25 -21.13 -2.10 -6.00
N MET A 26 -20.99 -2.85 -4.90
CA MET A 26 -20.80 -4.30 -4.95
C MET A 26 -22.05 -5.03 -5.48
N LEU A 27 -23.26 -4.60 -5.10
CA LEU A 27 -24.51 -5.19 -5.58
C LEU A 27 -24.74 -4.95 -7.07
N VAL A 28 -24.47 -3.74 -7.56
CA VAL A 28 -24.52 -3.45 -9.00
C VAL A 28 -23.50 -4.31 -9.75
N GLN A 29 -22.27 -4.40 -9.26
CA GLN A 29 -21.28 -5.30 -9.87
C GLN A 29 -21.72 -6.77 -9.82
N ARG A 30 -22.42 -7.18 -8.75
CA ARG A 30 -22.89 -8.55 -8.60
C ARG A 30 -23.90 -8.89 -9.70
N ASP A 31 -24.85 -8.00 -9.94
CA ASP A 31 -26.03 -8.21 -10.78
C ASP A 31 -25.75 -7.96 -12.27
N PHE A 32 -24.89 -6.99 -12.58
CA PHE A 32 -24.62 -6.57 -13.96
C PHE A 32 -23.26 -7.06 -14.51
N GLY A 33 -22.37 -7.58 -13.66
CA GLY A 33 -21.06 -8.07 -14.10
C GLY A 33 -21.17 -9.33 -14.97
N ASN A 34 -20.33 -9.43 -16.01
CA ASN A 34 -20.31 -10.61 -16.88
C ASN A 34 -19.92 -11.88 -16.10
N ARG A 35 -20.86 -12.83 -15.98
CA ARG A 35 -20.66 -14.12 -15.31
C ARG A 35 -20.34 -15.27 -16.28
N LYS A 36 -20.45 -15.05 -17.59
CA LYS A 36 -20.20 -16.07 -18.61
C LYS A 36 -18.72 -16.14 -18.98
N ASP A 37 -18.04 -15.00 -19.10
CA ASP A 37 -16.61 -14.93 -19.39
C ASP A 37 -15.84 -14.29 -18.22
N ARG A 38 -15.03 -15.11 -17.55
CA ARG A 38 -14.19 -14.68 -16.43
C ARG A 38 -13.20 -13.59 -16.83
N LYS A 39 -12.67 -13.59 -18.06
CA LYS A 39 -11.74 -12.55 -18.54
C LYS A 39 -12.42 -11.18 -18.66
N ASN A 40 -13.75 -11.15 -18.69
CA ASN A 40 -14.57 -9.95 -18.79
C ASN A 40 -15.38 -9.66 -17.50
N ALA A 41 -15.13 -10.37 -16.39
CA ALA A 41 -15.96 -10.30 -15.18
C ALA A 41 -15.60 -9.17 -14.19
N ARG A 42 -14.47 -8.49 -14.36
CA ARG A 42 -14.02 -7.41 -13.45
C ARG A 42 -14.86 -6.15 -13.63
N LEU A 43 -15.06 -5.40 -12.53
CA LEU A 43 -15.84 -4.15 -12.48
C LEU A 43 -15.57 -3.18 -13.63
N LYS A 44 -14.31 -3.00 -14.02
CA LYS A 44 -13.92 -2.13 -15.14
C LYS A 44 -14.71 -2.40 -16.43
N TYR A 45 -14.99 -3.66 -16.74
CA TYR A 45 -15.74 -4.03 -17.94
C TYR A 45 -17.24 -3.77 -17.79
N THR A 46 -17.79 -3.97 -16.59
CA THR A 46 -19.19 -3.64 -16.29
C THR A 46 -19.42 -2.14 -16.45
N VAL A 47 -18.51 -1.32 -15.92
CA VAL A 47 -18.56 0.14 -16.09
C VAL A 47 -18.47 0.53 -17.56
N ASP A 48 -17.56 -0.08 -18.34
CA ASP A 48 -17.45 0.24 -19.77
C ASP A 48 -18.65 -0.25 -20.60
N THR A 49 -19.30 -1.34 -20.18
CA THR A 49 -20.49 -1.88 -20.85
C THR A 49 -21.73 -1.02 -20.60
N LEU A 50 -21.93 -0.58 -19.35
CA LEU A 50 -23.06 0.28 -18.98
C LEU A 50 -22.79 1.77 -19.27
N GLY A 51 -21.53 2.15 -19.49
CA GLY A 51 -21.07 3.53 -19.41
C GLY A 51 -20.93 4.01 -17.96
N VAL A 52 -20.06 5.01 -17.75
CA VAL A 52 -19.81 5.60 -16.42
C VAL A 52 -21.10 6.14 -15.80
N GLU A 53 -21.85 6.95 -16.54
CA GLU A 53 -23.13 7.51 -16.07
C GLU A 53 -24.19 6.42 -15.86
N GLY A 54 -24.26 5.42 -16.75
CA GLY A 54 -25.20 4.32 -16.60
C GLY A 54 -24.92 3.48 -15.34
N TYR A 55 -23.64 3.19 -15.07
CA TYR A 55 -23.25 2.50 -13.84
C TYR A 55 -23.56 3.35 -12.60
N LYS A 56 -23.22 4.65 -12.63
CA LYS A 56 -23.51 5.60 -11.55
C LYS A 56 -25.00 5.62 -11.23
N GLN A 57 -25.86 5.74 -12.24
CA GLN A 57 -27.32 5.73 -12.07
C GLN A 57 -27.81 4.42 -11.43
N LYS A 58 -27.26 3.26 -11.79
CA LYS A 58 -27.61 1.99 -11.12
C LYS A 58 -27.24 1.96 -9.64
N VAL A 59 -26.09 2.52 -9.28
CA VAL A 59 -25.70 2.63 -7.87
C VAL A 59 -26.67 3.56 -7.12
N GLU A 60 -27.05 4.68 -7.72
CA GLU A 60 -28.03 5.62 -7.16
C GLU A 60 -29.42 4.98 -7.01
N GLU A 61 -29.87 4.19 -7.98
CA GLU A 61 -31.11 3.40 -7.90
C GLU A 61 -31.10 2.43 -6.71
N TYR A 62 -29.99 1.72 -6.50
CA TYR A 62 -29.85 0.77 -5.39
C TYR A 62 -29.68 1.44 -4.03
N TRP A 63 -29.12 2.66 -4.01
CA TRP A 63 -28.90 3.45 -2.80
C TRP A 63 -30.14 4.28 -2.41
N GLY A 64 -30.96 4.67 -3.39
CA GLY A 64 -32.11 5.56 -3.20
C GLY A 64 -31.73 7.05 -3.06
N LYS A 65 -30.47 7.40 -3.31
CA LYS A 65 -29.94 8.78 -3.24
C LYS A 65 -28.99 9.03 -4.41
N LYS A 66 -28.64 10.30 -4.64
CA LYS A 66 -27.71 10.71 -5.70
C LYS A 66 -26.35 11.10 -5.15
N PHE A 67 -25.31 10.87 -5.94
CA PHE A 67 -23.99 11.43 -5.66
C PHE A 67 -24.04 12.96 -5.72
N GLN A 68 -23.33 13.62 -4.81
CA GLN A 68 -23.12 15.06 -4.88
C GLN A 68 -22.03 15.39 -5.90
N GLU A 69 -21.92 16.66 -6.27
CA GLU A 69 -20.80 17.12 -7.09
C GLU A 69 -19.45 16.75 -6.45
N PRO A 70 -18.46 16.31 -7.25
CA PRO A 70 -17.15 15.96 -6.72
C PRO A 70 -16.51 17.14 -5.99
N LYS A 71 -15.85 16.87 -4.86
CA LYS A 71 -15.01 17.85 -4.17
C LYS A 71 -13.62 17.87 -4.80
N SER A 72 -13.01 19.05 -4.86
CA SER A 72 -11.63 19.20 -5.35
C SER A 72 -10.64 18.47 -4.46
N TYR A 73 -9.69 17.78 -5.07
CA TYR A 73 -8.57 17.12 -4.42
C TYR A 73 -7.37 17.08 -5.37
N GLU A 74 -6.18 16.88 -4.80
CA GLU A 74 -4.93 16.72 -5.54
C GLU A 74 -4.18 15.52 -4.96
N ILE A 75 -3.63 14.67 -5.84
CA ILE A 75 -2.69 13.61 -5.46
C ILE A 75 -1.30 14.12 -5.83
N LYS A 76 -0.49 14.47 -4.83
CA LYS A 76 0.85 15.04 -5.03
C LYS A 76 1.89 13.99 -5.35
N ASP A 77 1.81 12.87 -4.66
CA ASP A 77 2.68 11.72 -4.84
C ASP A 77 1.97 10.44 -4.34
N ASN A 78 2.60 9.31 -4.61
CA ASN A 78 2.20 7.99 -4.13
C ASN A 78 3.35 7.30 -3.37
N CYS A 79 4.35 8.07 -2.94
CA CYS A 79 5.56 7.54 -2.32
C CYS A 79 5.35 7.40 -0.81
N ASP A 80 6.09 6.48 -0.21
CA ASP A 80 6.17 6.42 1.24
C ASP A 80 7.13 7.51 1.77
N HIS A 81 6.82 8.05 2.95
CA HIS A 81 7.70 9.00 3.62
C HIS A 81 8.61 8.26 4.59
N PHE A 82 9.83 7.96 4.14
CA PHE A 82 10.85 7.22 4.89
C PHE A 82 11.41 8.02 6.06
N GLY A 83 11.68 7.33 7.17
CA GLY A 83 12.24 7.95 8.37
C GLY A 83 11.21 8.34 9.42
N TRP A 84 11.66 9.10 10.43
CA TRP A 84 10.85 9.52 11.56
C TRP A 84 9.94 10.70 11.20
N VAL A 85 8.66 10.59 11.57
CA VAL A 85 7.65 11.66 11.54
C VAL A 85 6.92 11.69 12.88
N THR A 86 6.55 12.89 13.34
CA THR A 86 5.72 13.07 14.53
C THR A 86 4.33 13.56 14.09
N ASP A 87 3.28 12.91 14.59
CA ASP A 87 1.90 13.28 14.30
C ASP A 87 1.35 14.38 15.23
N GLU A 88 0.13 14.83 14.95
CA GLU A 88 -0.58 15.85 15.72
C GLU A 88 -0.88 15.44 17.18
N THR A 89 -0.80 14.14 17.49
CA THR A 89 -0.99 13.59 18.83
C THR A 89 0.31 13.44 19.61
N ARG A 90 1.43 13.94 19.06
CA ARG A 90 2.81 13.79 19.59
C ARG A 90 3.26 12.33 19.67
N LYS A 91 2.82 11.49 18.74
CA LYS A 91 3.37 10.14 18.56
C LYS A 91 4.34 10.11 17.40
N HIS A 92 5.37 9.29 17.53
CA HIS A 92 6.39 9.10 16.50
C HIS A 92 6.10 7.86 15.66
N HIS A 93 6.35 7.99 14.37
CA HIS A 93 6.21 6.93 13.39
C HIS A 93 7.48 6.86 12.55
N PHE A 94 7.92 5.65 12.23
CA PHE A 94 9.07 5.43 11.36
C PHE A 94 8.70 4.52 10.20
N THR A 95 8.88 4.98 8.97
CA THR A 95 8.69 4.14 7.79
C THR A 95 10.00 3.45 7.43
N CYS A 96 10.05 2.13 7.64
CA CYS A 96 11.17 1.28 7.27
C CYS A 96 11.10 0.94 5.78
N PHE A 97 12.19 1.17 5.05
CA PHE A 97 12.36 0.59 3.72
C PHE A 97 12.55 -0.92 3.82
N ILE A 98 11.72 -1.66 3.09
CA ILE A 98 11.80 -3.12 2.96
C ILE A 98 11.75 -3.45 1.48
N GLU A 99 12.89 -3.89 0.92
CA GLU A 99 13.01 -4.17 -0.50
C GLU A 99 12.02 -5.27 -0.91
N ASN A 100 11.09 -4.93 -1.81
CA ASN A 100 9.98 -5.79 -2.26
C ASN A 100 9.09 -6.35 -1.13
N GLY A 101 9.10 -5.74 0.06
CA GLY A 101 8.36 -6.24 1.23
C GLY A 101 8.83 -7.59 1.77
N ARG A 102 10.02 -8.08 1.36
CA ARG A 102 10.58 -9.34 1.84
C ARG A 102 11.23 -9.14 3.22
N VAL A 103 10.51 -9.51 4.27
CA VAL A 103 11.06 -9.54 5.64
C VAL A 103 11.73 -10.88 5.91
N GLU A 104 13.04 -10.89 5.94
CA GLU A 104 13.86 -12.06 6.29
C GLU A 104 15.05 -11.69 7.16
N ASP A 105 15.76 -12.71 7.66
CA ASP A 105 17.06 -12.51 8.28
C ASP A 105 18.12 -12.94 7.27
N THR A 106 19.00 -12.01 6.89
CA THR A 106 20.27 -12.30 6.20
C THR A 106 21.44 -12.03 7.14
N ALA A 107 22.65 -12.44 6.74
CA ALA A 107 23.86 -12.13 7.52
C ALA A 107 24.05 -10.61 7.71
N GLU A 108 23.60 -9.83 6.73
CA GLU A 108 23.76 -8.38 6.71
C GLU A 108 22.54 -7.65 7.29
N LEU A 109 21.35 -8.23 7.17
CA LEU A 109 20.07 -7.60 7.51
C LEU A 109 19.20 -8.56 8.33
N PRO A 110 19.34 -8.59 9.67
CA PRO A 110 18.52 -9.42 10.56
C PRO A 110 17.14 -8.78 10.84
N GLN A 111 16.40 -8.44 9.77
CA GLN A 111 15.18 -7.63 9.85
C GLN A 111 14.04 -8.35 10.56
N LYS A 112 13.83 -9.64 10.24
CA LYS A 112 12.76 -10.44 10.84
C LYS A 112 12.96 -10.55 12.35
N THR A 113 14.19 -10.77 12.80
CA THR A 113 14.54 -10.75 14.21
C THR A 113 14.32 -9.37 14.82
N GLY A 114 14.68 -8.29 14.12
CA GLY A 114 14.44 -6.91 14.56
C GLY A 114 12.97 -6.58 14.78
N PHE A 115 12.10 -6.91 13.81
CA PHE A 115 10.66 -6.71 13.93
C PHE A 115 10.07 -7.54 15.07
N LYS A 116 10.52 -8.79 15.25
CA LYS A 116 10.12 -9.61 16.39
C LYS A 116 10.48 -8.93 17.72
N LYS A 117 11.68 -8.37 17.84
CA LYS A 117 12.13 -7.68 19.06
C LYS A 117 11.35 -6.40 19.34
N LEU A 118 10.99 -5.64 18.32
CA LEU A 118 10.09 -4.49 18.45
C LEU A 118 8.69 -4.92 18.91
N ALA A 119 8.15 -6.02 18.34
CA ALA A 119 6.86 -6.56 18.75
C ALA A 119 6.87 -6.96 20.24
N GLU A 120 7.89 -7.71 20.66
CA GLU A 120 8.09 -8.11 22.07
C GLU A 120 8.22 -6.87 22.98
N TYR A 121 8.97 -5.85 22.55
CA TYR A 121 9.12 -4.60 23.28
C TYR A 121 7.79 -3.90 23.52
N PHE A 122 6.96 -3.71 22.49
CA PHE A 122 5.65 -3.08 22.62
C PHE A 122 4.71 -3.93 23.49
N GLN A 123 4.67 -5.25 23.28
CA GLN A 123 3.81 -6.15 24.06
C GLN A 123 4.18 -6.20 25.55
N SER A 124 5.47 -6.08 25.89
CA SER A 124 5.92 -6.08 27.29
C SER A 124 5.45 -4.87 28.11
N ARG A 125 4.89 -3.85 27.46
CA ARG A 125 4.49 -2.58 28.07
C ARG A 125 3.01 -2.36 27.87
N SER A 126 2.23 -2.47 28.94
CA SER A 126 0.78 -2.25 28.90
C SER A 126 0.38 -0.82 28.49
N SER A 127 1.28 0.15 28.66
CA SER A 127 1.08 1.54 28.22
C SER A 127 1.49 1.78 26.75
N SER A 128 2.15 0.81 26.11
CA SER A 128 2.57 0.94 24.72
C SER A 128 1.38 0.87 23.79
N HIS A 129 1.37 1.77 22.82
CA HIS A 129 0.44 1.73 21.69
C HIS A 129 1.18 1.48 20.37
N GLY A 130 2.45 1.09 20.46
CA GLY A 130 3.31 0.79 19.34
C GLY A 130 2.72 -0.34 18.48
N SER A 131 2.64 -0.12 17.18
CA SER A 131 2.08 -1.09 16.23
C SER A 131 2.79 -1.05 14.88
N PHE A 132 2.57 -2.05 14.04
CA PHE A 132 3.05 -2.03 12.66
C PHE A 132 1.89 -1.73 11.72
N ARG A 133 2.13 -0.89 10.71
CA ARG A 133 1.22 -0.69 9.57
C ARG A 133 1.95 -1.03 8.28
N LEU A 134 1.30 -1.80 7.41
CA LEU A 134 1.84 -2.13 6.10
C LEU A 134 1.44 -1.05 5.10
N THR A 135 2.37 -0.60 4.27
CA THR A 135 2.10 0.45 3.28
C THR A 135 1.61 -0.13 1.96
N GLY A 136 1.04 0.73 1.11
CA GLY A 136 0.68 0.36 -0.26
C GLY A 136 1.89 0.05 -1.15
N ASN A 137 3.09 0.44 -0.72
CA ASN A 137 4.36 0.29 -1.45
C ASN A 137 5.24 -0.84 -0.87
N GLN A 138 4.64 -1.79 -0.14
CA GLN A 138 5.33 -2.98 0.38
C GLN A 138 6.34 -2.69 1.51
N HIS A 139 6.18 -1.58 2.22
CA HIS A 139 7.03 -1.22 3.36
C HIS A 139 6.29 -1.36 4.69
N VAL A 140 7.03 -1.15 5.78
CA VAL A 140 6.51 -1.29 7.14
C VAL A 140 6.68 0.01 7.90
N LEU A 141 5.59 0.55 8.41
CA LEU A 141 5.57 1.67 9.33
C LEU A 141 5.55 1.14 10.78
N ILE A 142 6.53 1.54 11.58
CA ILE A 142 6.49 1.41 13.04
C ILE A 142 5.73 2.63 13.54
N SER A 143 4.53 2.44 14.09
CA SER A 143 3.61 3.51 14.41
C SER A 143 3.41 3.69 15.91
N SER A 144 2.98 4.89 16.28
CA SER A 144 2.43 5.21 17.59
C SER A 144 3.41 5.05 18.76
N VAL A 145 4.70 5.27 18.50
CA VAL A 145 5.77 5.26 19.51
C VAL A 145 5.69 6.53 20.37
N SER A 146 5.71 6.40 21.69
CA SER A 146 5.72 7.57 22.59
C SER A 146 7.10 8.19 22.75
N ASP A 147 7.17 9.41 23.31
CA ASP A 147 8.44 10.08 23.65
C ASP A 147 9.31 9.21 24.56
N GLU A 148 8.70 8.51 25.53
CA GLU A 148 9.40 7.65 26.49
C GLU A 148 9.96 6.38 25.83
N GLU A 149 9.29 5.87 24.80
CA GLU A 149 9.68 4.66 24.09
C GLU A 149 10.73 4.93 23.01
N LEU A 150 10.73 6.14 22.46
CA LEU A 150 11.51 6.52 21.28
C LEU A 150 13.01 6.14 21.39
N PRO A 151 13.73 6.37 22.51
CA PRO A 151 15.14 5.98 22.60
C PRO A 151 15.34 4.48 22.47
N SER A 152 14.51 3.68 23.14
CA SER A 152 14.61 2.21 23.12
C SER A 152 14.25 1.65 21.74
N VAL A 153 13.23 2.21 21.10
CA VAL A 153 12.84 1.80 19.75
C VAL A 153 13.96 2.10 18.75
N LYS A 154 14.56 3.30 18.82
CA LYS A 154 15.72 3.65 17.96
C LYS A 154 16.90 2.70 18.17
N GLU A 155 17.21 2.33 19.42
CA GLU A 155 18.28 1.38 19.72
C GLU A 155 18.02 0.00 19.11
N ILE A 156 16.80 -0.53 19.27
CA ILE A 156 16.41 -1.81 18.66
C ILE A 156 16.53 -1.70 17.13
N MET A 157 16.01 -0.64 16.53
CA MET A 157 16.05 -0.46 15.08
C MET A 157 17.48 -0.40 14.55
N GLN A 158 18.35 0.38 15.17
CA GLN A 158 19.78 0.48 14.82
C GLN A 158 20.47 -0.88 14.91
N LYS A 159 20.25 -1.60 16.02
CA LYS A 159 20.84 -2.92 16.24
C LYS A 159 20.49 -3.93 15.15
N TYR A 160 19.27 -3.85 14.62
CA TYR A 160 18.78 -4.76 13.58
C TYR A 160 18.69 -4.12 12.19
N LYS A 161 19.32 -2.94 12.00
CA LYS A 161 19.41 -2.20 10.73
C LYS A 161 18.05 -1.91 10.08
N LEU A 162 17.04 -1.60 10.89
CA LEU A 162 15.70 -1.23 10.44
C LEU A 162 15.53 0.28 10.21
N ASP A 163 16.54 1.07 10.55
CA ASP A 163 16.52 2.53 10.48
C ASP A 163 17.27 3.11 9.25
N ASN A 164 17.80 2.26 8.37
CA ASN A 164 18.44 2.73 7.15
C ASN A 164 17.39 3.26 6.17
N THR A 165 17.53 4.53 5.79
CA THR A 165 16.70 5.20 4.76
C THR A 165 17.55 5.79 3.65
N ASN A 166 18.86 5.55 3.64
CA ASN A 166 19.77 6.12 2.66
C ASN A 166 19.77 5.29 1.37
N PHE A 167 18.71 5.44 0.58
CA PHE A 167 18.55 4.79 -0.72
C PHE A 167 18.23 5.85 -1.79
N SER A 168 18.50 5.52 -3.06
CA SER A 168 18.15 6.41 -4.17
C SER A 168 16.63 6.58 -4.27
N GLY A 169 16.18 7.71 -4.84
CA GLY A 169 14.76 7.91 -5.15
C GLY A 169 14.20 6.83 -6.07
N LEU A 170 15.01 6.32 -7.00
CA LEU A 170 14.63 5.21 -7.88
C LEU A 170 14.30 3.95 -7.06
N ARG A 171 15.15 3.59 -6.10
CA ARG A 171 14.95 2.40 -5.26
C ARG A 171 13.78 2.55 -4.30
N LEU A 172 13.64 3.72 -3.69
CA LEU A 172 12.52 4.04 -2.78
C LEU A 172 11.15 4.04 -3.48
N SER A 173 11.12 4.33 -4.79
CA SER A 173 9.89 4.31 -5.60
C SER A 173 9.70 3.05 -6.44
N SER A 174 10.53 2.02 -6.23
CA SER A 174 10.47 0.75 -6.98
C SER A 174 9.80 -0.36 -6.17
N ALA A 175 9.01 -1.18 -6.87
CA ALA A 175 8.37 -2.34 -6.28
C ALA A 175 8.25 -3.49 -7.30
N ALA A 176 8.21 -4.71 -6.79
CA ALA A 176 8.08 -5.93 -7.60
C ALA A 176 6.93 -6.80 -7.09
N CYS A 177 6.32 -7.59 -7.97
CA CYS A 177 5.50 -8.70 -7.50
C CYS A 177 6.39 -9.88 -7.13
N VAL A 178 5.85 -10.86 -6.39
CA VAL A 178 6.63 -12.03 -5.95
C VAL A 178 7.21 -12.81 -7.14
N ALA A 179 6.39 -13.07 -8.17
CA ALA A 179 6.74 -13.94 -9.30
C ALA A 179 7.28 -15.31 -8.82
N PHE A 180 8.39 -15.79 -9.37
CA PHE A 180 9.03 -17.03 -8.93
C PHE A 180 9.66 -16.87 -7.54
N PRO A 181 9.74 -17.94 -6.72
CA PRO A 181 9.41 -19.33 -7.05
C PRO A 181 7.98 -19.78 -6.67
N THR A 182 7.16 -18.89 -6.10
CA THR A 182 5.89 -19.30 -5.47
C THR A 182 4.64 -18.98 -6.30
N CYS A 183 4.70 -18.05 -7.24
CA CYS A 183 3.56 -17.72 -8.10
C CYS A 183 3.44 -18.70 -9.28
N GLY A 184 2.39 -19.53 -9.30
CA GLY A 184 2.10 -20.46 -10.41
C GLY A 184 1.68 -19.79 -11.73
N LEU A 185 1.62 -18.47 -11.79
CA LEU A 185 1.28 -17.69 -12.99
C LEU A 185 2.48 -16.84 -13.50
N ALA A 186 3.65 -16.96 -12.86
CA ALA A 186 4.82 -16.20 -13.25
C ALA A 186 5.32 -16.60 -14.65
N MET A 187 5.68 -15.61 -15.46
CA MET A 187 6.29 -15.79 -16.78
C MET A 187 7.77 -15.41 -16.81
N ALA A 188 8.21 -14.54 -15.89
CA ALA A 188 9.57 -14.07 -15.71
C ALA A 188 9.81 -13.73 -14.23
N GLU A 189 11.07 -13.53 -13.84
CA GLU A 189 11.43 -13.03 -12.52
C GLU A 189 10.87 -11.62 -12.28
N SER A 190 10.61 -11.30 -11.01
CA SER A 190 10.25 -9.94 -10.57
C SER A 190 10.98 -9.62 -9.27
N GLU A 191 10.47 -10.04 -8.11
CA GLU A 191 11.10 -9.78 -6.79
C GLU A 191 12.61 -10.02 -6.75
N ARG A 192 13.09 -11.16 -7.27
CA ARG A 192 14.50 -11.54 -7.19
C ARG A 192 15.43 -10.78 -8.15
N ILE A 193 14.89 -10.18 -9.22
CA ILE A 193 15.69 -9.47 -10.22
C ILE A 193 15.68 -7.95 -10.00
N VAL A 194 14.64 -7.40 -9.37
CA VAL A 194 14.51 -5.95 -9.15
C VAL A 194 15.72 -5.36 -8.39
N PRO A 195 16.23 -5.93 -7.29
CA PRO A 195 17.39 -5.36 -6.60
C PRO A 195 18.61 -5.18 -7.51
N VAL A 196 18.89 -6.19 -8.35
CA VAL A 196 20.00 -6.19 -9.31
C VAL A 196 19.75 -5.20 -10.44
N LEU A 197 18.51 -5.14 -10.95
CA LEU A 197 18.13 -4.21 -12.01
C LEU A 197 18.24 -2.76 -11.54
N ILE A 198 17.76 -2.44 -10.35
CA ILE A 198 17.83 -1.10 -9.79
C ILE A 198 19.28 -0.68 -9.59
N SER A 199 20.15 -1.55 -9.06
CA SER A 199 21.59 -1.24 -8.94
C SER A 199 22.21 -0.89 -10.30
N LYS A 200 21.92 -1.65 -11.35
CA LYS A 200 22.43 -1.34 -12.70
C LYS A 200 21.91 -0.01 -13.25
N LEU A 201 20.67 0.36 -12.92
CA LEU A 201 20.11 1.64 -13.34
C LEU A 201 20.71 2.79 -12.54
N GLU A 202 20.95 2.61 -11.24
CA GLU A 202 21.65 3.57 -10.39
C GLU A 202 23.07 3.81 -10.91
N ASP A 203 23.85 2.76 -11.12
CA ASP A 203 25.22 2.85 -11.67
C ASP A 203 25.23 3.60 -13.01
N GLY A 204 24.31 3.28 -13.91
CA GLY A 204 24.21 3.94 -15.22
C GLY A 204 23.74 5.40 -15.16
N LEU A 205 23.06 5.81 -14.10
CA LEU A 205 22.68 7.21 -13.87
C LEU A 205 23.83 8.03 -13.28
N GLU A 206 24.77 7.42 -12.57
CA GLU A 206 25.97 8.09 -12.04
C GLU A 206 27.01 8.41 -13.12
N GLU A 207 26.93 7.79 -14.30
CA GLU A 207 27.81 8.07 -15.44
C GLU A 207 27.49 9.38 -16.20
N TYR A 208 26.40 10.07 -15.84
CA TYR A 208 25.92 11.31 -16.48
C TYR A 208 25.79 12.46 -15.48
#